data_AF-A0A1B1AZJ3-F1
#
_entry.id   AF-A0A1B1AZJ3-F1
#
_cell.length_a   1.000
_cell.length_b   1.000
_cell.length_c   1.000
_cell.angle_alpha   90.00
_cell.angle_beta   90.00
_cell.angle_gamma   90.00
#
_symmetry.space_group_name_H-M   'P 1'
#
loop_
_entity.id
_entity.type
_entity.pdbx_description
1 polymer ?
#
loop_
_entity_poly.entity_id
_entity_poly.type
_entity_poly.pdbx_seq_one_letter_code
_entity_poly.pdbx_strand_id
1 'polypeptide(L)'
;MLREKELLAAGVDVGPLRRITVVLGRAGGGKWHVPAKAAGWRSHCRYAQHLTGSPLALLDVCEQVCRHCAPGVRVEPGEEALWRAAADVVAADGRVRRLEEQEAGPRSWEGYARVLWEAARHRDAEVRRGLESWTADPSVGAGARQMLKAWSGVLERSETVLAGWRAAAPAAREVTSVSGACDAVAADGNVQRTGQELAAAVLQSRWAQPFDVWAAVRRAWSGVRDQGGEATAARAAAMLAVEAVWGGARVRDVTALPGPALVAGTGFASPAQWADAEFQHRWQQYVLDCCDRLEEALGAAPGDGGDGRQLVLVSGWPLTSKRDAELAYLAQYEQHGPTVPFGGRRTSYGVEPDHAVVLAVPRFAARHAADHTRDDRLRVVLGPELVAAAAEPDERDVLALLRGAYPYLPADAEGDGPGARPTAMVTTARAVRRAAQLGRRAAYSGPDSMEVYNDLVVGKYSWVPDDEHPGPAAAEMENLPVHWLKDWMLCLDVECGMRAETVLHRLYGTVTSYEPGTGRVGFSPAGGHPAILVPVHRIVALTGDRQRRSDGQVPAHEPYEE
;
A
#
# COMPACT_ATOMS: atom_id res chain seq x y z
N MET A 1 -14.25 13.14 8.87
CA MET A 1 -15.07 13.62 9.99
C MET A 1 -16.50 13.21 9.71
N LEU A 2 -17.27 12.88 10.74
CA LEU A 2 -18.61 12.30 10.60
C LEU A 2 -19.67 13.40 10.51
N ARG A 3 -20.46 13.42 9.43
CA ARG A 3 -21.64 14.29 9.33
C ARG A 3 -22.91 13.48 9.52
N GLU A 4 -23.91 14.06 10.17
CA GLU A 4 -25.20 13.42 10.41
C GLU A 4 -25.85 12.89 9.13
N LYS A 5 -25.81 13.67 8.04
CA LYS A 5 -26.32 13.24 6.73
C LYS A 5 -25.63 11.98 6.21
N GLU A 6 -24.32 11.86 6.42
CA GLU A 6 -23.52 10.71 5.95
C GLU A 6 -23.79 9.47 6.80
N LEU A 7 -23.93 9.65 8.12
CA LEU A 7 -24.31 8.60 9.07
C LEU A 7 -25.68 8.00 8.72
N LEU A 8 -26.68 8.86 8.55
CA LEU A 8 -28.04 8.43 8.16
C LEU A 8 -28.02 7.72 6.80
N ALA A 9 -27.26 8.24 5.84
CA ALA A 9 -27.15 7.62 4.53
C ALA A 9 -26.47 6.24 4.59
N ALA A 10 -25.54 6.03 5.51
CA ALA A 10 -24.90 4.73 5.75
C ALA A 10 -25.74 3.78 6.65
N GLY A 11 -26.96 4.15 7.02
CA GLY A 11 -27.84 3.35 7.88
C GLY A 11 -27.45 3.35 9.36
N VAL A 12 -26.62 4.31 9.80
CA VAL A 12 -26.20 4.47 11.19
C VAL A 12 -27.21 5.34 11.94
N ASP A 13 -27.67 4.86 13.10
CA ASP A 13 -28.45 5.71 14.02
C ASP A 13 -27.53 6.66 14.77
N VAL A 14 -27.92 7.93 14.70
CA VAL A 14 -27.18 9.07 15.22
C VAL A 14 -27.49 9.27 16.71
N GLY A 15 -28.57 8.68 17.23
CA GLY A 15 -29.01 8.78 18.62
C GLY A 15 -27.91 8.40 19.62
N PRO A 16 -27.30 7.20 19.53
CA PRO A 16 -26.18 6.82 20.40
C PRO A 16 -24.97 7.76 20.27
N LEU A 17 -24.64 8.22 19.06
CA LEU A 17 -23.49 9.09 18.82
C LEU A 17 -23.69 10.51 19.37
N ARG A 18 -24.93 11.02 19.40
CA ARG A 18 -25.28 12.31 20.02
C ARG A 18 -25.14 12.32 21.54
N ARG A 19 -25.13 11.14 22.18
CA ARG A 19 -24.94 11.03 23.63
C ARG A 19 -23.47 11.11 24.05
N ILE A 20 -22.54 10.95 23.11
CA ILE A 20 -21.11 11.07 23.35
C ILE A 20 -20.78 12.54 23.61
N THR A 21 -20.38 12.84 24.85
CA THR A 21 -20.09 14.22 25.27
C THR A 21 -18.60 14.42 25.54
N VAL A 22 -18.09 15.58 25.14
CA VAL A 22 -16.70 15.99 25.36
C VAL A 22 -16.65 17.35 26.04
N VAL A 23 -15.68 17.52 26.93
CA VAL A 23 -15.51 18.79 27.68
C VAL A 23 -14.61 19.73 26.88
N LEU A 24 -15.18 20.79 26.34
CA LEU A 24 -14.48 21.76 25.50
C LEU A 24 -14.73 23.20 25.97
N GLY A 25 -13.75 24.06 25.78
CA GLY A 25 -13.87 25.50 26.01
C GLY A 25 -13.60 26.29 24.74
N ARG A 26 -14.10 27.52 24.67
CA ARG A 26 -13.87 28.43 23.54
C ARG A 26 -13.92 29.87 24.04
N ALA A 27 -13.01 30.70 23.55
CA ALA A 27 -13.06 32.14 23.72
C ALA A 27 -13.70 32.78 22.48
N GLY A 28 -14.95 33.24 22.59
CA GLY A 28 -15.64 33.98 21.54
C GLY A 28 -15.99 33.18 20.27
N GLY A 29 -15.64 33.70 19.09
CA GLY A 29 -16.01 33.16 17.76
C GLY A 29 -15.15 32.01 17.19
N GLY A 30 -14.11 31.57 17.91
CA GLY A 30 -13.04 30.70 17.38
C GLY A 30 -13.30 29.18 17.37
N LYS A 31 -12.24 28.38 17.24
CA LYS A 31 -12.31 26.91 17.37
C LYS A 31 -12.54 26.48 18.83
N TRP A 32 -13.02 25.27 19.04
CA TRP A 32 -13.09 24.63 20.36
C TRP A 32 -11.72 24.07 20.78
N HIS A 33 -11.44 24.13 22.07
CA HIS A 33 -10.17 23.70 22.65
C HIS A 33 -10.43 22.81 23.87
N VAL A 34 -9.55 21.83 24.10
CA VAL A 34 -9.57 20.99 25.30
C VAL A 34 -8.96 21.81 26.45
N PRO A 35 -9.71 22.11 27.54
CA PRO A 35 -9.19 22.90 28.65
C PRO A 35 -7.96 22.26 29.32
N ALA A 36 -6.95 23.06 29.62
CA ALA A 36 -5.74 22.59 30.31
C ALA A 36 -5.62 23.24 31.71
N LYS A 37 -5.27 22.43 32.72
CA LYS A 37 -4.85 22.93 34.04
C LYS A 37 -3.39 23.39 33.93
N ALA A 38 -3.09 24.69 34.07
CA ALA A 38 -1.71 25.20 34.13
C ALA A 38 -0.95 24.54 35.31
N ALA A 39 0.37 24.32 35.35
CA ALA A 39 1.49 24.90 34.62
C ALA A 39 2.50 23.81 34.24
N GLY A 40 2.67 23.62 32.93
CA GLY A 40 3.83 22.99 32.31
C GLY A 40 3.92 23.62 30.93
N TRP A 41 5.12 23.99 30.48
CA TRP A 41 5.37 24.80 29.28
C TRP A 41 4.79 24.23 27.96
N ARG A 42 4.09 23.08 27.96
CA ARG A 42 3.56 22.44 26.73
C ARG A 42 2.12 21.95 26.86
N SER A 43 1.18 22.80 27.32
CA SER A 43 -0.23 22.52 27.05
C SER A 43 -0.43 22.41 25.54
N HIS A 44 -0.94 21.27 25.06
CA HIS A 44 -1.10 20.88 23.65
C HIS A 44 -1.60 21.99 22.68
N CYS A 45 -2.20 23.06 23.19
CA CYS A 45 -2.50 24.28 22.44
C CYS A 45 -2.38 25.53 23.34
N ARG A 46 -1.71 26.59 22.89
CA ARG A 46 -1.59 27.87 23.64
C ARG A 46 -2.94 28.52 23.99
N TYR A 47 -3.97 28.23 23.20
CA TYR A 47 -5.32 28.78 23.37
C TYR A 47 -6.17 27.99 24.37
N ALA A 48 -5.68 26.84 24.85
CA ALA A 48 -6.37 26.03 25.86
C ALA A 48 -6.19 26.55 27.30
N GLN A 49 -5.17 27.39 27.50
CA GLN A 49 -4.85 27.96 28.81
C GLN A 49 -5.96 28.96 29.19
N HIS A 50 -6.49 28.83 30.41
CA HIS A 50 -7.54 29.69 30.98
C HIS A 50 -8.97 29.48 30.45
N LEU A 51 -9.23 28.47 29.62
CA LEU A 51 -10.59 28.14 29.21
C LEU A 51 -11.31 27.31 30.28
N THR A 52 -12.59 27.61 30.50
CA THR A 52 -13.51 26.74 31.26
C THR A 52 -14.21 25.80 30.28
N GLY A 53 -14.22 24.51 30.60
CA GLY A 53 -14.86 23.49 29.78
C GLY A 53 -16.37 23.43 29.99
N SER A 54 -17.11 23.14 28.94
CA SER A 54 -18.53 22.77 28.97
C SER A 54 -18.73 21.44 28.23
N PRO A 55 -19.63 20.56 28.70
CA PRO A 55 -19.96 19.32 28.00
C PRO A 55 -20.73 19.65 26.72
N LEU A 56 -20.24 19.15 25.59
CA LEU A 56 -20.84 19.32 24.27
C LEU A 56 -20.91 17.97 23.56
N ALA A 57 -21.96 17.73 22.77
CA ALA A 57 -22.04 16.52 21.94
C ALA A 57 -20.91 16.54 20.92
N LEU A 58 -20.11 15.47 20.88
CA LEU A 58 -18.93 15.37 20.01
C LEU A 58 -19.30 15.57 18.53
N LEU A 59 -20.44 15.01 18.12
CA LEU A 59 -20.95 15.11 16.74
C LEU A 59 -21.12 16.56 16.28
N ASP A 60 -21.59 17.44 17.16
CA ASP A 60 -21.93 18.83 16.81
C ASP A 60 -20.69 19.74 16.73
N VAL A 61 -19.61 19.35 17.41
CA VAL A 61 -18.44 20.23 17.62
C VAL A 61 -17.16 19.71 16.98
N CYS A 62 -17.10 18.46 16.53
CA CYS A 62 -15.87 17.80 16.05
C CYS A 62 -15.14 18.59 14.95
N GLU A 63 -15.85 19.14 13.96
CA GLU A 63 -15.26 19.94 12.87
C GLU A 63 -14.70 21.29 13.34
N GLN A 64 -15.17 21.76 14.49
CA GLN A 64 -14.79 23.04 15.06
C GLN A 64 -13.69 22.91 16.12
N VAL A 65 -13.23 21.69 16.44
CA VAL A 65 -12.11 21.48 17.38
C VAL A 65 -10.78 21.93 16.75
N CYS A 66 -9.95 22.60 17.53
CA CYS A 66 -8.60 22.97 17.13
C CYS A 66 -7.77 21.73 16.78
N ARG A 67 -7.06 21.76 15.64
CA ARG A 67 -6.20 20.65 15.18
C ARG A 67 -5.17 20.18 16.22
N HIS A 68 -4.72 21.10 17.08
CA HIS A 68 -3.76 20.81 18.15
C HIS A 68 -4.43 20.25 19.42
N CYS A 69 -5.73 20.50 19.61
CA CYS A 69 -6.51 19.98 20.73
C CYS A 69 -7.21 18.66 20.38
N ALA A 70 -7.44 18.37 19.10
CA ALA A 70 -8.15 17.15 18.67
C ALA A 70 -7.54 15.86 19.26
N PRO A 71 -6.20 15.66 19.32
CA PRO A 71 -5.62 14.49 19.98
C PRO A 71 -5.82 14.43 21.50
N GLY A 72 -6.15 15.55 22.13
CA GLY A 72 -6.38 15.64 23.58
C GLY A 72 -7.85 15.45 23.98
N VAL A 73 -8.76 15.27 23.02
CA VAL A 73 -10.17 14.99 23.30
C VAL A 73 -10.27 13.60 23.91
N ARG A 74 -10.80 13.50 25.13
CA ARG A 74 -11.04 12.23 25.82
C ARG A 74 -12.51 11.89 25.76
N VAL A 75 -12.79 10.63 25.46
CA VAL A 75 -14.11 10.01 25.42
C VAL A 75 -14.03 8.69 26.19
N GLU A 76 -15.14 8.24 26.75
CA GLU A 76 -15.17 6.96 27.42
C GLU A 76 -14.87 5.82 26.42
N PRO A 77 -14.16 4.75 26.81
CA PRO A 77 -13.68 3.74 25.86
C PRO A 77 -14.77 3.12 24.96
N GLY A 78 -15.96 2.86 25.52
CA GLY A 78 -17.10 2.33 24.76
C GLY A 78 -17.71 3.33 23.78
N GLU A 79 -17.74 4.61 24.15
CA GLU A 79 -18.19 5.70 23.27
C GLU A 79 -17.18 5.94 22.14
N GLU A 80 -15.89 5.88 22.46
CA GLU A 80 -14.82 5.97 21.46
C GLU A 80 -14.90 4.81 20.45
N ALA A 81 -15.16 3.59 20.91
CA ALA A 81 -15.36 2.43 20.05
C ALA A 81 -16.54 2.64 19.07
N LEU A 82 -17.67 3.16 19.56
CA LEU A 82 -18.81 3.52 18.71
C LEU A 82 -18.45 4.60 17.68
N TRP A 83 -17.74 5.65 18.10
CA TRP A 83 -17.35 6.75 17.23
C TRP A 83 -16.40 6.30 16.12
N ARG A 84 -15.39 5.48 16.45
CA ARG A 84 -14.45 4.92 15.48
C ARG A 84 -15.15 4.00 14.48
N ALA A 85 -16.01 3.10 14.97
CA ALA A 85 -16.78 2.22 14.09
C ALA A 85 -17.75 2.98 13.18
N ALA A 86 -18.38 4.05 13.67
CA ALA A 86 -19.21 4.91 12.82
C ALA A 86 -18.41 5.55 11.68
N ALA A 87 -17.18 6.00 11.97
CA ALA A 87 -16.28 6.54 10.96
C ALA A 87 -15.91 5.49 9.91
N ASP A 88 -15.62 4.26 10.33
CA ASP A 88 -15.32 3.14 9.44
C ASP A 88 -16.53 2.77 8.55
N VAL A 89 -17.74 2.69 9.13
CA VAL A 89 -18.99 2.42 8.39
C VAL A 89 -19.26 3.49 7.33
N VAL A 90 -19.21 4.77 7.70
CA VAL A 90 -19.45 5.88 6.75
C VAL A 90 -18.39 5.92 5.66
N ALA A 91 -17.12 5.73 6.01
CA ALA A 91 -16.04 5.70 5.03
C ALA A 91 -16.19 4.52 4.06
N ALA A 92 -16.58 3.34 4.55
CA ALA A 92 -16.82 2.16 3.73
C ALA A 92 -18.06 2.30 2.85
N ASP A 93 -19.19 2.79 3.37
CA ASP A 93 -20.40 3.05 2.57
C ASP A 93 -20.14 4.06 1.44
N GLY A 94 -19.42 5.15 1.75
CA GLY A 94 -19.01 6.12 0.76
C GLY A 94 -18.09 5.55 -0.33
N ARG A 95 -17.23 4.57 0.00
CA ARG A 95 -16.42 3.85 -1.00
C ARG A 95 -17.31 2.95 -1.86
N VAL A 96 -18.13 2.11 -1.25
CA VAL A 96 -19.02 1.18 -1.96
C VAL A 96 -19.94 1.93 -2.92
N ARG A 97 -20.57 3.03 -2.48
CA ARG A 97 -21.40 3.88 -3.37
C ARG A 97 -20.63 4.43 -4.56
N ARG A 98 -19.42 4.94 -4.34
CA ARG A 98 -18.59 5.41 -5.46
C ARG A 98 -18.30 4.30 -6.44
N LEU A 99 -18.04 3.08 -5.97
CA LEU A 99 -17.75 1.93 -6.85
C LEU A 99 -19.01 1.42 -7.57
N GLU A 100 -20.18 1.51 -6.94
CA GLU A 100 -21.50 1.26 -7.55
C GLU A 100 -21.86 2.34 -8.59
N GLU A 101 -21.47 3.60 -8.37
CA GLU A 101 -21.74 4.72 -9.29
C GLU A 101 -20.71 4.83 -10.43
N GLN A 102 -19.44 4.43 -10.18
CA GLN A 102 -18.33 4.46 -11.13
C GLN A 102 -18.32 3.29 -12.13
N GLU A 103 -19.47 2.70 -12.47
CA GLU A 103 -19.60 1.62 -13.47
C GLU A 103 -19.07 1.97 -14.89
N ALA A 104 -18.44 3.13 -15.11
CA ALA A 104 -17.83 3.55 -16.37
C ALA A 104 -16.33 3.20 -16.53
N GLY A 105 -15.70 2.50 -15.58
CA GLY A 105 -14.32 2.00 -15.74
C GLY A 105 -14.27 0.68 -16.52
N PRO A 106 -13.19 0.39 -17.28
CA PRO A 106 -13.02 -0.93 -17.89
C PRO A 106 -12.94 -1.99 -16.78
N ARG A 107 -13.76 -3.04 -16.90
CA ARG A 107 -13.80 -4.20 -15.97
C ARG A 107 -12.56 -5.08 -16.18
N SER A 108 -11.41 -4.56 -15.78
CA SER A 108 -10.10 -5.20 -15.89
C SER A 108 -9.62 -5.73 -14.53
N TRP A 109 -8.56 -6.54 -14.55
CA TRP A 109 -7.91 -7.01 -13.34
C TRP A 109 -7.27 -5.89 -12.51
N GLU A 110 -6.74 -4.83 -13.12
CA GLU A 110 -6.27 -3.63 -12.41
C GLU A 110 -7.42 -2.94 -11.66
N GLY A 111 -8.58 -2.83 -12.31
CA GLY A 111 -9.80 -2.30 -11.71
C GLY A 111 -10.27 -3.16 -10.53
N TYR A 112 -10.28 -4.49 -10.71
CA TYR A 112 -10.61 -5.43 -9.64
C TYR A 112 -9.61 -5.34 -8.47
N ALA A 113 -8.30 -5.27 -8.71
CA ALA A 113 -7.29 -5.13 -7.65
C ALA A 113 -7.48 -3.86 -6.81
N ARG A 114 -7.90 -2.75 -7.45
CA ARG A 114 -8.24 -1.51 -6.74
C ARG A 114 -9.50 -1.68 -5.88
N VAL A 115 -10.56 -2.27 -6.44
CA VAL A 115 -11.81 -2.56 -5.70
C VAL A 115 -11.55 -3.49 -4.52
N LEU A 116 -10.74 -4.53 -4.73
CA LEU A 116 -10.30 -5.46 -3.71
C LEU A 116 -9.58 -4.77 -2.56
N TRP A 117 -8.70 -3.82 -2.85
CA TRP A 117 -7.98 -3.04 -1.84
C TRP A 117 -8.89 -2.11 -1.05
N GLU A 118 -9.89 -1.52 -1.70
CA GLU A 118 -10.87 -0.63 -1.08
C GLU A 118 -11.99 -1.35 -0.33
N ALA A 119 -12.10 -2.68 -0.50
CA ALA A 119 -13.15 -3.51 0.05
C ALA A 119 -13.22 -3.44 1.59
N ALA A 120 -14.44 -3.44 2.12
CA ALA A 120 -14.70 -3.30 3.55
C ALA A 120 -14.09 -4.45 4.39
N ARG A 121 -13.93 -5.65 3.80
CA ARG A 121 -13.43 -6.86 4.48
C ARG A 121 -12.10 -6.68 5.21
N HIS A 122 -11.22 -5.80 4.73
CA HIS A 122 -9.91 -5.56 5.36
C HIS A 122 -10.01 -4.93 6.76
N ARG A 123 -11.17 -4.35 7.10
CA ARG A 123 -11.45 -3.74 8.41
C ARG A 123 -12.41 -4.58 9.26
N ASP A 124 -12.94 -5.70 8.74
CA ASP A 124 -14.02 -6.45 9.39
C ASP A 124 -13.61 -6.97 10.77
N ALA A 125 -12.45 -7.61 10.86
CA ALA A 125 -11.95 -8.14 12.12
C ALA A 125 -11.71 -7.03 13.17
N GLU A 126 -11.18 -5.87 12.77
CA GLU A 126 -10.95 -4.74 13.67
C GLU A 126 -12.27 -4.14 14.17
N VAL A 127 -13.21 -3.87 13.27
CA VAL A 127 -14.51 -3.29 13.60
C VAL A 127 -15.30 -4.24 14.52
N ARG A 128 -15.33 -5.54 14.20
CA ARG A 128 -16.01 -6.56 15.01
C ARG A 128 -15.41 -6.67 16.39
N ARG A 129 -14.09 -6.90 16.49
CA ARG A 129 -13.37 -7.00 17.77
C ARG A 129 -13.56 -5.74 18.63
N GLY A 130 -13.53 -4.57 17.99
CA GLY A 130 -13.71 -3.28 18.65
C GLY A 130 -15.11 -3.06 19.23
N LEU A 131 -16.15 -3.65 18.64
CA LEU A 131 -17.56 -3.47 19.07
C LEU A 131 -18.09 -4.62 19.92
N GLU A 132 -17.65 -5.85 19.67
CA GLU A 132 -18.16 -7.07 20.33
C GLU A 132 -18.04 -7.01 21.86
N SER A 133 -16.92 -6.47 22.35
CA SER A 133 -16.65 -6.25 23.79
C SER A 133 -17.67 -5.33 24.47
N TRP A 134 -18.35 -4.47 23.70
CA TRP A 134 -19.33 -3.51 24.19
C TRP A 134 -20.78 -3.96 23.99
N THR A 135 -21.03 -5.07 23.30
CA THR A 135 -22.40 -5.50 22.96
C THR A 135 -23.26 -5.82 24.18
N ALA A 136 -22.65 -6.21 25.31
CA ALA A 136 -23.35 -6.47 26.58
C ALA A 136 -23.45 -5.23 27.48
N ASP A 137 -22.79 -4.13 27.13
CA ASP A 137 -22.73 -2.93 27.97
C ASP A 137 -24.10 -2.22 28.05
N PRO A 138 -24.59 -1.85 29.25
CA PRO A 138 -25.90 -1.19 29.40
C PRO A 138 -26.00 0.20 28.77
N SER A 139 -24.87 0.93 28.65
CA SER A 139 -24.82 2.31 28.17
C SER A 139 -24.63 2.41 26.66
N VAL A 140 -23.73 1.58 26.09
CA VAL A 140 -23.35 1.63 24.67
C VAL A 140 -23.76 0.40 23.86
N GLY A 141 -24.17 -0.69 24.51
CA GLY A 141 -24.37 -1.98 23.82
C GLY A 141 -25.48 -2.02 22.79
N ALA A 142 -26.55 -1.22 22.96
CA ALA A 142 -27.56 -1.06 21.91
C ALA A 142 -26.97 -0.40 20.65
N GLY A 143 -26.17 0.64 20.82
CA GLY A 143 -25.44 1.29 19.73
C GLY A 143 -24.42 0.36 19.07
N ALA A 144 -23.72 -0.46 19.85
CA ALA A 144 -22.72 -1.39 19.33
C ALA A 144 -23.34 -2.46 18.43
N ARG A 145 -24.46 -3.08 18.87
CA ARG A 145 -25.20 -4.06 18.06
C ARG A 145 -25.75 -3.46 16.76
N GLN A 146 -26.22 -2.21 16.82
CA GLN A 146 -26.70 -1.53 15.63
C GLN A 146 -25.57 -1.19 14.65
N MET A 147 -24.43 -0.75 15.17
CA MET A 147 -23.25 -0.47 14.35
C MET A 147 -22.74 -1.73 13.66
N LEU A 148 -22.71 -2.87 14.36
CA LEU A 148 -22.37 -4.18 13.77
C LEU A 148 -23.35 -4.57 12.64
N LYS A 149 -24.64 -4.25 12.78
CA LYS A 149 -25.64 -4.46 11.73
C LYS A 149 -25.38 -3.57 10.51
N ALA A 150 -25.13 -2.28 10.72
CA ALA A 150 -24.79 -1.34 9.64
C ALA A 150 -23.51 -1.76 8.91
N TRP A 151 -22.48 -2.13 9.66
CA TRP A 151 -21.22 -2.66 9.13
C TRP A 151 -21.42 -3.92 8.28
N SER A 152 -22.22 -4.89 8.76
CA SER A 152 -22.51 -6.11 8.01
C SER A 152 -23.22 -5.81 6.67
N GLY A 153 -24.13 -4.85 6.64
CA GLY A 153 -24.79 -4.43 5.40
C GLY A 153 -23.85 -3.75 4.39
N VAL A 154 -22.91 -2.94 4.87
CA VAL A 154 -21.86 -2.35 4.02
C VAL A 154 -20.90 -3.41 3.50
N LEU A 155 -20.53 -4.39 4.34
CA LEU A 155 -19.67 -5.50 3.96
C LEU A 155 -20.32 -6.35 2.85
N GLU A 156 -21.59 -6.72 2.99
CA GLU A 156 -22.34 -7.49 1.99
C GLU A 156 -22.40 -6.78 0.63
N ARG A 157 -22.67 -5.47 0.62
CA ARG A 157 -22.64 -4.67 -0.61
C ARG A 157 -21.23 -4.58 -1.20
N SER A 158 -20.21 -4.39 -0.36
CA SER A 158 -18.81 -4.36 -0.79
C SER A 158 -18.40 -5.67 -1.48
N GLU A 159 -18.78 -6.83 -0.91
CA GLU A 159 -18.50 -8.14 -1.51
C GLU A 159 -19.30 -8.35 -2.81
N THR A 160 -20.54 -7.85 -2.89
CA THR A 160 -21.36 -7.91 -4.12
C THR A 160 -20.69 -7.13 -5.26
N VAL A 161 -20.23 -5.91 -4.98
CA VAL A 161 -19.47 -5.09 -5.96
C VAL A 161 -18.21 -5.84 -6.38
N LEU A 162 -17.43 -6.35 -5.42
CA LEU A 162 -16.20 -7.07 -5.70
C LEU A 162 -16.44 -8.31 -6.57
N ALA A 163 -17.47 -9.09 -6.28
CA ALA A 163 -17.87 -10.26 -7.06
C ALA A 163 -18.27 -9.88 -8.50
N GLY A 164 -19.00 -8.77 -8.68
CA GLY A 164 -19.34 -8.25 -10.01
C GLY A 164 -18.12 -7.84 -10.82
N TRP A 165 -17.12 -7.21 -10.19
CA TRP A 165 -15.84 -6.91 -10.84
C TRP A 165 -15.05 -8.16 -11.20
N ARG A 166 -15.03 -9.18 -10.33
CA ARG A 166 -14.36 -10.46 -10.60
C ARG A 166 -15.01 -11.21 -11.76
N ALA A 167 -16.34 -11.26 -11.79
CA ALA A 167 -17.10 -11.99 -12.81
C ALA A 167 -16.98 -11.36 -14.19
N ALA A 168 -16.79 -10.04 -14.25
CA ALA A 168 -16.59 -9.31 -15.50
C ALA A 168 -15.12 -9.32 -15.98
N ALA A 169 -14.18 -9.76 -15.15
CA ALA A 169 -12.77 -9.80 -15.52
C ALA A 169 -12.45 -11.05 -16.38
N PRO A 170 -11.51 -10.93 -17.33
CA PRO A 170 -10.94 -12.03 -18.12
C PRO A 170 -10.58 -13.29 -17.32
N ALA A 171 -10.68 -14.48 -17.91
CA ALA A 171 -10.18 -15.68 -17.24
C ALA A 171 -8.67 -15.59 -16.99
N ALA A 172 -8.22 -15.89 -15.77
CA ALA A 172 -6.82 -15.78 -15.36
C ALA A 172 -5.85 -16.48 -16.32
N ARG A 173 -6.25 -17.67 -16.78
CA ARG A 173 -5.45 -18.51 -17.66
C ARG A 173 -5.28 -17.88 -19.04
N GLU A 174 -6.35 -17.29 -19.57
CA GLU A 174 -6.30 -16.55 -20.84
C GLU A 174 -5.32 -15.37 -20.71
N VAL A 175 -5.42 -14.60 -19.63
CA VAL A 175 -4.49 -13.49 -19.35
C VAL A 175 -3.04 -13.96 -19.27
N THR A 176 -2.76 -15.08 -18.58
CA THR A 176 -1.39 -15.61 -18.52
C THR A 176 -0.87 -16.09 -19.87
N SER A 177 -1.73 -16.68 -20.71
CA SER A 177 -1.35 -17.11 -22.05
C SER A 177 -1.10 -15.93 -22.99
N VAL A 178 -1.96 -14.92 -22.95
CA VAL A 178 -1.82 -13.65 -23.70
C VAL A 178 -0.55 -12.92 -23.28
N SER A 179 -0.31 -12.80 -21.98
CA SER A 179 0.90 -12.18 -21.43
C SER A 179 2.16 -12.96 -21.79
N GLY A 180 2.13 -14.29 -21.68
CA GLY A 180 3.24 -15.17 -22.09
C GLY A 180 3.58 -15.05 -23.59
N ALA A 181 2.56 -14.93 -24.45
CA ALA A 181 2.76 -14.66 -25.88
C ALA A 181 3.42 -13.29 -26.11
N CYS A 182 2.98 -12.26 -25.39
CA CYS A 182 3.58 -10.93 -25.45
C CYS A 182 5.05 -10.94 -25.03
N ASP A 183 5.38 -11.63 -23.93
CA ASP A 183 6.75 -11.71 -23.42
C ASP A 183 7.65 -12.53 -24.36
N ALA A 184 7.14 -13.61 -24.96
CA ALA A 184 7.86 -14.40 -25.97
C ALA A 184 8.20 -13.57 -27.23
N VAL A 185 7.25 -12.77 -27.72
CA VAL A 185 7.49 -11.87 -28.87
C VAL A 185 8.41 -10.71 -28.49
N ALA A 186 8.27 -10.15 -27.28
CA ALA A 186 9.14 -9.08 -26.79
C ALA A 186 10.61 -9.53 -26.66
N ALA A 187 10.86 -10.81 -26.39
CA ALA A 187 12.20 -11.39 -26.34
C ALA A 187 12.89 -11.45 -27.72
N ASP A 188 12.14 -11.37 -28.83
CA ASP A 188 12.74 -11.18 -30.15
C ASP A 188 13.21 -9.73 -30.30
N GLY A 189 14.52 -9.52 -30.12
CA GLY A 189 15.15 -8.21 -30.25
C GLY A 189 14.95 -7.53 -31.62
N ASN A 190 14.52 -8.25 -32.66
CA ASN A 190 14.15 -7.64 -33.93
C ASN A 190 12.85 -6.82 -33.84
N VAL A 191 11.88 -7.24 -33.03
CA VAL A 191 10.61 -6.52 -32.84
C VAL A 191 10.85 -5.11 -32.30
N GLN A 192 11.73 -5.00 -31.30
CA GLN A 192 12.11 -3.71 -30.72
C GLN A 192 12.94 -2.88 -31.70
N ARG A 193 13.92 -3.51 -32.38
CA ARG A 193 14.80 -2.82 -33.32
C ARG A 193 14.03 -2.21 -34.49
N THR A 194 13.16 -2.97 -35.15
CA THR A 194 12.35 -2.48 -36.26
C THR A 194 11.38 -1.39 -35.82
N GLY A 195 10.77 -1.53 -34.65
CA GLY A 195 9.90 -0.47 -34.09
C GLY A 195 10.66 0.85 -33.85
N GLN A 196 11.89 0.77 -33.34
CA GLN A 196 12.76 1.93 -33.12
C GLN A 196 13.23 2.58 -34.42
N GLU A 197 13.60 1.77 -35.43
CA GLU A 197 13.97 2.26 -36.77
C GLU A 197 12.82 3.05 -37.41
N LEU A 198 11.59 2.50 -37.35
CA LEU A 198 10.41 3.20 -37.85
C LEU A 198 10.11 4.49 -37.08
N ALA A 199 10.20 4.46 -35.75
CA ALA A 199 10.01 5.66 -34.94
C ALA A 199 11.04 6.75 -35.30
N ALA A 200 12.31 6.37 -35.49
CA ALA A 200 13.39 7.28 -35.86
C ALA A 200 13.13 8.00 -37.20
N ALA A 201 12.53 7.31 -38.18
CA ALA A 201 12.23 7.89 -39.49
C ALA A 201 11.24 9.07 -39.43
N VAL A 202 10.38 9.14 -38.41
CA VAL A 202 9.32 10.17 -38.26
C VAL A 202 9.50 11.10 -37.06
N LEU A 203 10.60 10.95 -36.32
CA LEU A 203 10.88 11.74 -35.13
C LEU A 203 10.97 13.25 -35.46
N GLN A 204 10.19 14.07 -34.77
CA GLN A 204 10.12 15.51 -35.05
C GLN A 204 11.38 16.28 -34.62
N SER A 205 12.09 15.79 -33.61
CA SER A 205 13.34 16.38 -33.13
C SER A 205 14.17 15.33 -32.39
N ARG A 206 15.50 15.46 -32.35
CA ARG A 206 16.39 14.55 -31.59
C ARG A 206 16.11 14.49 -30.07
N TRP A 207 15.27 15.38 -29.54
CA TRP A 207 14.92 15.47 -28.13
C TRP A 207 13.51 14.94 -27.82
N ALA A 208 12.72 14.61 -28.84
CA ALA A 208 11.40 14.02 -28.63
C ALA A 208 11.56 12.55 -28.21
N GLN A 209 10.73 12.09 -27.29
CA GLN A 209 10.68 10.68 -26.94
C GLN A 209 10.11 9.90 -28.15
N PRO A 210 10.81 8.86 -28.64
CA PRO A 210 10.29 8.02 -29.72
C PRO A 210 8.94 7.41 -29.31
N PHE A 211 8.01 7.33 -30.25
CA PHE A 211 6.79 6.57 -30.04
C PHE A 211 7.12 5.08 -29.97
N ASP A 212 6.74 4.43 -28.87
CA ASP A 212 6.89 3.00 -28.67
C ASP A 212 5.73 2.25 -29.33
N VAL A 213 5.92 1.93 -30.62
CA VAL A 213 4.92 1.22 -31.42
C VAL A 213 4.64 -0.18 -30.88
N TRP A 214 5.65 -0.86 -30.35
CA TRP A 214 5.47 -2.18 -29.76
C TRP A 214 4.55 -2.11 -28.55
N ALA A 215 4.78 -1.18 -27.63
CA ALA A 215 3.92 -1.00 -26.46
C ALA A 215 2.47 -0.68 -26.84
N ALA A 216 2.25 0.06 -27.94
CA ALA A 216 0.92 0.34 -28.47
C ALA A 216 0.25 -0.93 -29.04
N VAL A 217 0.95 -1.69 -29.87
CA VAL A 217 0.46 -2.97 -30.44
C VAL A 217 0.14 -3.96 -29.33
N ARG A 218 1.09 -4.21 -28.42
CA ARG A 218 0.94 -5.09 -27.27
C ARG A 218 -0.34 -4.77 -26.50
N ARG A 219 -0.51 -3.51 -26.08
CA ARG A 219 -1.66 -3.10 -25.25
C ARG A 219 -2.99 -3.26 -25.97
N ALA A 220 -3.05 -2.91 -27.25
CA ALA A 220 -4.28 -3.01 -28.03
C ALA A 220 -4.65 -4.47 -28.32
N TRP A 221 -3.67 -5.29 -28.68
CA TRP A 221 -3.86 -6.72 -28.94
C TRP A 221 -4.26 -7.47 -27.66
N SER A 222 -3.51 -7.31 -26.56
CA SER A 222 -3.81 -7.99 -25.30
C SER A 222 -5.15 -7.56 -24.73
N GLY A 223 -5.49 -6.26 -24.80
CA GLY A 223 -6.79 -5.77 -24.32
C GLY A 223 -8.00 -6.41 -25.01
N VAL A 224 -7.89 -6.79 -26.29
CA VAL A 224 -8.93 -7.53 -27.00
C VAL A 224 -8.88 -9.02 -26.67
N ARG A 225 -7.68 -9.63 -26.64
CA ARG A 225 -7.51 -11.06 -26.39
C ARG A 225 -7.87 -11.47 -24.96
N ASP A 226 -7.53 -10.66 -23.97
CA ASP A 226 -7.93 -10.86 -22.58
C ASP A 226 -9.45 -10.94 -22.44
N GLN A 227 -10.21 -10.23 -23.29
CA GLN A 227 -11.68 -10.27 -23.27
C GLN A 227 -12.27 -11.42 -24.11
N GLY A 228 -11.45 -12.36 -24.55
CA GLY A 228 -11.87 -13.47 -25.42
C GLY A 228 -12.15 -13.04 -26.87
N GLY A 229 -11.73 -11.84 -27.28
CA GLY A 229 -11.91 -11.35 -28.65
C GLY A 229 -11.07 -12.12 -29.67
N GLU A 230 -11.54 -12.17 -30.92
CA GLU A 230 -10.89 -12.91 -32.02
C GLU A 230 -9.64 -12.20 -32.59
N ALA A 231 -8.79 -12.97 -33.30
CA ALA A 231 -7.54 -12.49 -33.90
C ALA A 231 -7.75 -11.25 -34.78
N THR A 232 -8.80 -11.28 -35.60
CA THR A 232 -9.13 -10.20 -36.53
C THR A 232 -9.48 -8.91 -35.79
N ALA A 233 -10.22 -9.00 -34.68
CA ALA A 233 -10.56 -7.85 -33.85
C ALA A 233 -9.32 -7.28 -33.14
N ALA A 234 -8.44 -8.15 -32.62
CA ALA A 234 -7.20 -7.75 -31.96
C ALA A 234 -6.24 -7.05 -32.94
N ARG A 235 -6.11 -7.58 -34.16
CA ARG A 235 -5.35 -6.95 -35.26
C ARG A 235 -5.91 -5.58 -35.64
N ALA A 236 -7.24 -5.47 -35.78
CA ALA A 236 -7.88 -4.19 -36.11
C ALA A 236 -7.64 -3.14 -35.01
N ALA A 237 -7.75 -3.54 -33.73
CA ALA A 237 -7.46 -2.66 -32.60
C ALA A 237 -5.99 -2.19 -32.58
N ALA A 238 -5.04 -3.09 -32.81
CA ALA A 238 -3.62 -2.75 -32.90
C ALA A 238 -3.32 -1.79 -34.05
N MET A 239 -3.93 -2.02 -35.22
CA MET A 239 -3.80 -1.14 -36.39
C MET A 239 -4.30 0.27 -36.06
N LEU A 240 -5.51 0.38 -35.49
CA LEU A 240 -6.11 1.67 -35.09
C LEU A 240 -5.28 2.41 -34.04
N ALA A 241 -4.70 1.70 -33.06
CA ALA A 241 -3.88 2.29 -32.01
C ALA A 241 -2.61 2.95 -32.56
N VAL A 242 -1.98 2.33 -33.57
CA VAL A 242 -0.80 2.89 -34.23
C VAL A 242 -1.18 3.98 -35.24
N GLU A 243 -2.26 3.78 -36.00
CA GLU A 243 -2.77 4.75 -36.96
C GLU A 243 -3.08 6.11 -36.31
N ALA A 244 -3.62 6.11 -35.08
CA ALA A 244 -3.90 7.32 -34.32
C ALA A 244 -2.66 8.22 -34.12
N VAL A 245 -1.45 7.67 -34.20
CA VAL A 245 -0.18 8.40 -34.04
C VAL A 245 0.55 8.54 -35.38
N TRP A 246 0.58 7.48 -36.19
CA TRP A 246 1.40 7.40 -37.41
C TRP A 246 0.65 7.53 -38.73
N GLY A 247 -0.68 7.48 -38.75
CA GLY A 247 -1.49 7.53 -39.98
C GLY A 247 -1.32 8.81 -40.81
N GLY A 248 -0.86 9.89 -40.20
CA GLY A 248 -0.50 11.15 -40.88
C GLY A 248 0.98 11.55 -40.76
N ALA A 249 1.83 10.67 -40.24
CA ALA A 249 3.23 10.99 -40.02
C ALA A 249 3.99 11.16 -41.34
N ARG A 250 4.96 12.08 -41.33
CA ARG A 250 5.81 12.43 -42.47
C ARG A 250 7.24 12.00 -42.18
N VAL A 251 7.88 11.36 -43.15
CA VAL A 251 9.28 10.94 -43.00
C VAL A 251 10.18 12.17 -42.94
N ARG A 252 11.03 12.20 -41.92
CA ARG A 252 12.04 13.24 -41.68
C ARG A 252 13.44 12.75 -41.98
N ASP A 253 13.70 11.48 -41.75
CA ASP A 253 14.97 10.83 -42.07
C ASP A 253 14.73 9.57 -42.91
N VAL A 254 15.00 9.67 -44.21
CA VAL A 254 14.86 8.55 -45.15
C VAL A 254 15.92 7.47 -44.88
N THR A 255 17.08 7.82 -44.30
CA THR A 255 18.15 6.86 -44.02
C THR A 255 17.83 5.95 -42.83
N ALA A 256 16.86 6.35 -42.00
CA ALA A 256 16.33 5.55 -40.91
C ALA A 256 15.26 4.55 -41.36
N LEU A 257 14.77 4.61 -42.61
CA LEU A 257 13.81 3.62 -43.11
C LEU A 257 14.51 2.25 -43.27
N PRO A 258 13.89 1.15 -42.78
CA PRO A 258 14.46 -0.18 -42.94
C PRO A 258 14.64 -0.55 -44.41
N GLY A 259 15.74 -1.21 -44.76
CA GLY A 259 15.97 -1.78 -46.10
C GLY A 259 15.65 -3.28 -46.15
N PRO A 260 15.41 -3.86 -47.34
CA PRO A 260 15.25 -3.22 -48.67
C PRO A 260 13.83 -2.68 -48.89
N ALA A 261 13.66 -1.61 -49.68
CA ALA A 261 12.37 -0.96 -49.96
C ALA A 261 11.26 -1.93 -50.41
N LEU A 262 10.04 -1.74 -49.87
CA LEU A 262 8.87 -2.57 -50.18
C LEU A 262 7.97 -1.94 -51.26
N VAL A 263 7.90 -0.62 -51.30
CA VAL A 263 7.12 0.16 -52.27
C VAL A 263 8.03 0.57 -53.43
N ALA A 264 7.61 0.25 -54.65
CA ALA A 264 8.31 0.67 -55.85
C ALA A 264 8.37 2.21 -55.95
N GLY A 265 9.55 2.77 -56.22
CA GLY A 265 9.73 4.23 -56.33
C GLY A 265 9.05 4.87 -57.55
N THR A 266 8.67 4.07 -58.55
CA THR A 266 7.99 4.54 -59.76
C THR A 266 6.55 4.96 -59.45
N GLY A 267 6.16 6.17 -59.86
CA GLY A 267 4.79 6.69 -59.72
C GLY A 267 4.61 7.78 -58.67
N PHE A 268 5.63 8.10 -57.88
CA PHE A 268 5.62 9.22 -56.92
C PHE A 268 6.21 10.48 -57.55
N ALA A 269 5.65 11.66 -57.25
CA ALA A 269 6.12 12.93 -57.81
C ALA A 269 7.40 13.44 -57.14
N SER A 270 7.79 12.88 -55.99
CA SER A 270 9.06 13.18 -55.33
C SER A 270 9.55 12.03 -54.43
N PRO A 271 10.86 11.98 -54.11
CA PRO A 271 11.40 11.03 -53.13
C PRO A 271 10.75 11.14 -51.75
N ALA A 272 10.32 12.34 -51.34
CA ALA A 272 9.64 12.54 -50.07
C ALA A 272 8.25 11.86 -50.06
N GLN A 273 7.48 12.00 -51.14
CA GLN A 273 6.19 11.32 -51.27
C GLN A 273 6.35 9.80 -51.29
N TRP A 274 7.38 9.30 -51.96
CA TRP A 274 7.72 7.87 -51.90
C TRP A 274 8.08 7.44 -50.47
N ALA A 275 8.93 8.19 -49.76
CA ALA A 275 9.34 7.86 -48.41
C ALA A 275 8.15 7.82 -47.44
N ASP A 276 7.21 8.76 -47.55
CA ASP A 276 5.98 8.74 -46.76
C ASP A 276 5.14 7.49 -47.06
N ALA A 277 4.99 7.11 -48.33
CA ALA A 277 4.25 5.92 -48.72
C ALA A 277 4.93 4.62 -48.26
N GLU A 278 6.26 4.56 -48.36
CA GLU A 278 7.08 3.46 -47.83
C GLU A 278 6.90 3.35 -46.32
N PHE A 279 6.98 4.45 -45.58
CA PHE A 279 6.74 4.47 -44.14
C PHE A 279 5.33 3.98 -43.79
N GLN A 280 4.31 4.49 -44.48
CA GLN A 280 2.92 4.06 -44.25
C GLN A 280 2.75 2.55 -44.45
N HIS A 281 3.33 2.00 -45.51
CA HIS A 281 3.30 0.56 -45.76
C HIS A 281 4.07 -0.24 -44.69
N ARG A 282 5.25 0.26 -44.29
CA ARG A 282 6.14 -0.40 -43.33
C ARG A 282 5.55 -0.54 -41.94
N TRP A 283 4.96 0.51 -41.39
CA TRP A 283 4.40 0.40 -40.05
C TRP A 283 3.17 -0.50 -40.03
N GLN A 284 2.35 -0.48 -41.10
CA GLN A 284 1.22 -1.40 -41.24
C GLN A 284 1.69 -2.86 -41.30
N GLN A 285 2.70 -3.15 -42.14
CA GLN A 285 3.35 -4.47 -42.19
C GLN A 285 3.91 -4.87 -40.82
N TYR A 286 4.63 -3.98 -40.14
CA TYR A 286 5.16 -4.23 -38.80
C TYR A 286 4.06 -4.62 -37.80
N VAL A 287 2.92 -3.91 -37.79
CA VAL A 287 1.79 -4.24 -36.91
C VAL A 287 1.22 -5.62 -37.26
N LEU A 288 1.06 -5.93 -38.55
CA LEU A 288 0.55 -7.23 -39.01
C LEU A 288 1.48 -8.37 -38.59
N ASP A 289 2.78 -8.22 -38.83
CA ASP A 289 3.82 -9.20 -38.47
C ASP A 289 3.88 -9.42 -36.96
N CYS A 290 3.80 -8.34 -36.17
CA CYS A 290 3.74 -8.44 -34.72
C CYS A 290 2.49 -9.21 -34.27
N CYS A 291 1.33 -8.91 -34.86
CA CYS A 291 0.10 -9.64 -34.55
C CYS A 291 0.21 -11.12 -34.95
N ASP A 292 0.73 -11.46 -36.13
CA ASP A 292 0.90 -12.86 -36.54
C ASP A 292 1.82 -13.62 -35.59
N ARG A 293 2.92 -13.01 -35.16
CA ARG A 293 3.83 -13.60 -34.15
C ARG A 293 3.17 -13.78 -32.79
N LEU A 294 2.36 -12.80 -32.36
CA LEU A 294 1.59 -12.89 -31.12
C LEU A 294 0.58 -14.04 -31.18
N GLU A 295 -0.09 -14.23 -32.32
CA GLU A 295 -1.03 -15.34 -32.52
C GLU A 295 -0.35 -16.70 -32.57
N GLU A 296 0.80 -16.78 -33.26
CA GLU A 296 1.63 -17.99 -33.27
C GLU A 296 2.11 -18.35 -31.86
N ALA A 297 2.63 -17.37 -31.11
CA ALA A 297 3.09 -17.55 -29.75
C ALA A 297 1.95 -17.95 -28.80
N LEU A 298 0.75 -17.37 -28.97
CA LEU A 298 -0.44 -17.73 -28.21
C LEU A 298 -0.89 -19.17 -28.50
N GLY A 299 -0.85 -19.60 -29.76
CA GLY A 299 -1.17 -20.97 -30.16
C GLY A 299 -0.13 -22.01 -29.73
N ALA A 300 1.13 -21.60 -29.56
CA ALA A 300 2.22 -22.46 -29.10
C ALA A 300 2.32 -22.58 -27.57
N ALA A 301 1.56 -21.77 -26.81
CA ALA A 301 1.62 -21.77 -25.36
C ALA A 301 1.24 -23.16 -24.82
N PRO A 302 2.10 -23.80 -23.98
CA PRO A 302 1.84 -25.14 -23.50
C PRO A 302 0.52 -25.19 -22.72
N GLY A 303 -0.39 -26.04 -23.20
CA GLY A 303 -1.59 -26.41 -22.46
C GLY A 303 -1.21 -27.15 -21.18
N ASP A 304 -1.81 -26.73 -20.06
CA ASP A 304 -1.76 -27.37 -18.74
C ASP A 304 -0.39 -27.39 -18.05
N GLY A 305 -0.01 -26.24 -17.47
CA GLY A 305 0.69 -26.27 -16.19
C GLY A 305 -0.26 -26.83 -15.14
N GLY A 306 0.00 -28.06 -14.67
CA GLY A 306 -0.93 -28.86 -13.88
C GLY A 306 -1.52 -28.17 -12.64
N ASP A 307 -2.62 -28.73 -12.13
CA ASP A 307 -3.52 -28.21 -11.07
C ASP A 307 -2.88 -27.96 -9.69
N GLY A 308 -1.55 -28.12 -9.57
CA GLY A 308 -0.83 -27.79 -8.36
C GLY A 308 -0.90 -26.30 -8.04
N ARG A 309 -0.95 -25.97 -6.76
CA ARG A 309 -0.82 -24.61 -6.26
C ARG A 309 0.60 -24.38 -5.72
N GLN A 310 1.01 -23.13 -5.67
CA GLN A 310 2.29 -22.70 -5.12
C GLN A 310 2.08 -21.41 -4.33
N LEU A 311 2.76 -21.29 -3.20
CA LEU A 311 2.81 -20.02 -2.47
C LEU A 311 3.67 -19.01 -3.22
N VAL A 312 3.21 -17.78 -3.29
CA VAL A 312 3.93 -16.68 -3.93
C VAL A 312 3.82 -15.44 -3.05
N LEU A 313 4.95 -14.87 -2.69
CA LEU A 313 5.02 -13.53 -2.11
C LEU A 313 4.99 -12.50 -3.24
N VAL A 314 4.01 -11.61 -3.21
CA VAL A 314 3.86 -10.51 -4.18
C VAL A 314 4.08 -9.20 -3.44
N SER A 315 5.08 -8.42 -3.86
CA SER A 315 5.37 -7.11 -3.30
C SER A 315 4.80 -5.97 -4.15
N GLY A 316 4.75 -4.77 -3.57
CA GLY A 316 4.02 -3.58 -4.03
C GLY A 316 2.55 -3.83 -4.40
N TRP A 317 1.89 -4.50 -3.47
CA TRP A 317 0.45 -4.63 -3.36
C TRP A 317 -0.18 -3.34 -2.80
N PRO A 318 -1.37 -2.93 -3.27
CA PRO A 318 -2.17 -3.58 -4.31
C PRO A 318 -1.63 -3.31 -5.72
N LEU A 319 -1.86 -4.26 -6.63
CA LEU A 319 -1.43 -4.23 -8.03
C LEU A 319 -2.30 -3.30 -8.88
N THR A 320 -2.26 -2.00 -8.59
CA THR A 320 -3.19 -0.99 -9.13
C THR A 320 -2.54 0.01 -10.08
N SER A 321 -1.26 -0.16 -10.41
CA SER A 321 -0.58 0.75 -11.33
C SER A 321 -0.43 0.13 -12.72
N LYS A 322 -0.22 0.96 -13.74
CA LYS A 322 -0.04 0.50 -15.13
C LYS A 322 1.10 -0.50 -15.31
N ARG A 323 2.14 -0.45 -14.45
CA ARG A 323 3.25 -1.41 -14.48
C ARG A 323 2.84 -2.80 -13.96
N ASP A 324 1.71 -2.87 -13.25
CA ASP A 324 1.21 -4.08 -12.61
C ASP A 324 0.14 -4.78 -13.45
N ALA A 325 -0.25 -4.22 -14.60
CA ALA A 325 -1.37 -4.71 -15.41
C ALA A 325 -1.28 -6.21 -15.71
N GLU A 326 -0.07 -6.69 -16.02
CA GLU A 326 0.22 -8.09 -16.35
C GLU A 326 0.17 -9.04 -15.14
N LEU A 327 0.30 -8.50 -13.93
CA LEU A 327 0.23 -9.27 -12.68
C LEU A 327 -1.08 -9.06 -11.93
N ALA A 328 -1.89 -8.06 -12.30
CA ALA A 328 -3.08 -7.66 -11.56
C ALA A 328 -4.10 -8.81 -11.42
N TYR A 329 -4.11 -9.77 -12.36
CA TYR A 329 -4.97 -10.94 -12.27
C TYR A 329 -4.68 -11.80 -11.04
N LEU A 330 -3.47 -11.73 -10.47
CA LEU A 330 -3.12 -12.42 -9.23
C LEU A 330 -4.03 -12.01 -8.06
N ALA A 331 -4.64 -10.82 -8.12
CA ALA A 331 -5.56 -10.32 -7.10
C ALA A 331 -6.78 -11.24 -6.86
N GLN A 332 -7.13 -12.08 -7.84
CA GLN A 332 -8.26 -13.01 -7.71
C GLN A 332 -8.00 -14.17 -6.76
N TYR A 333 -6.72 -14.46 -6.50
CA TYR A 333 -6.32 -15.59 -5.67
C TYR A 333 -6.38 -15.21 -4.20
N GLU A 334 -6.56 -16.23 -3.38
CA GLU A 334 -6.70 -16.07 -1.94
C GLU A 334 -5.38 -15.57 -1.33
N GLN A 335 -5.51 -14.53 -0.51
CA GLN A 335 -4.43 -14.02 0.33
C GLN A 335 -4.36 -14.86 1.60
N HIS A 336 -3.15 -15.31 1.93
CA HIS A 336 -2.85 -15.99 3.18
C HIS A 336 -1.99 -15.10 4.07
N GLY A 337 -2.37 -15.02 5.36
CA GLY A 337 -1.69 -14.17 6.33
C GLY A 337 -1.96 -12.67 6.18
N PRO A 338 -1.36 -11.84 7.05
CA PRO A 338 -1.55 -10.40 7.03
C PRO A 338 -0.86 -9.74 5.83
N THR A 339 -1.38 -8.58 5.45
CA THR A 339 -0.67 -7.65 4.56
C THR A 339 0.44 -6.95 5.33
N VAL A 340 1.67 -6.97 4.83
CA VAL A 340 2.84 -6.39 5.51
C VAL A 340 3.43 -5.19 4.76
N PRO A 341 4.12 -4.25 5.45
CA PRO A 341 4.86 -3.18 4.80
C PRO A 341 5.92 -3.72 3.83
N PHE A 342 6.21 -3.00 2.75
CA PHE A 342 7.33 -3.34 1.86
C PHE A 342 8.09 -2.09 1.41
N GLY A 343 7.38 -0.99 1.15
CA GLY A 343 8.00 0.29 0.83
C GLY A 343 6.97 1.37 0.50
N GLY A 344 7.40 2.42 -0.19
CA GLY A 344 6.51 3.47 -0.65
C GLY A 344 6.73 3.80 -2.12
N ARG A 345 5.65 4.05 -2.86
CA ARG A 345 5.68 4.54 -4.23
C ARG A 345 5.42 6.04 -4.28
N ARG A 346 6.20 6.78 -5.07
CA ARG A 346 5.90 8.19 -5.34
C ARG A 346 4.77 8.31 -6.35
N THR A 347 3.78 9.12 -6.02
CA THR A 347 2.68 9.53 -6.91
C THR A 347 2.75 11.03 -7.15
N SER A 348 1.92 11.55 -8.05
CA SER A 348 1.82 13.00 -8.30
C SER A 348 1.35 13.81 -7.07
N TYR A 349 0.80 13.13 -6.06
CA TYR A 349 0.21 13.75 -4.87
C TYR A 349 0.93 13.40 -3.56
N GLY A 350 1.99 12.59 -3.59
CA GLY A 350 2.73 12.21 -2.39
C GLY A 350 3.42 10.85 -2.49
N VAL A 351 3.58 10.18 -1.34
CA VAL A 351 4.05 8.80 -1.26
C VAL A 351 2.87 7.93 -0.82
N GLU A 352 2.59 6.86 -1.55
CA GLU A 352 1.61 5.84 -1.19
C GLU A 352 2.32 4.58 -0.69
N PRO A 353 1.76 3.86 0.29
CA PRO A 353 2.35 2.63 0.81
C PRO A 353 2.22 1.47 -0.17
N ASP A 354 3.34 0.79 -0.42
CA ASP A 354 3.45 -0.45 -1.18
C ASP A 354 3.61 -1.61 -0.19
N HIS A 355 2.69 -2.57 -0.23
CA HIS A 355 2.65 -3.69 0.71
C HIS A 355 3.18 -4.98 0.08
N ALA A 356 3.38 -6.02 0.88
CA ALA A 356 3.55 -7.38 0.41
C ALA A 356 2.46 -8.30 0.97
N VAL A 357 2.05 -9.27 0.15
CA VAL A 357 1.05 -10.30 0.50
C VAL A 357 1.53 -11.65 0.03
N VAL A 358 1.09 -12.72 0.70
CA VAL A 358 1.30 -14.09 0.23
C VAL A 358 0.01 -14.61 -0.39
N LEU A 359 0.11 -15.14 -1.60
CA LEU A 359 -0.99 -15.73 -2.35
C LEU A 359 -0.73 -17.21 -2.57
N ALA A 360 -1.78 -18.02 -2.57
CA ALA A 360 -1.70 -19.40 -3.05
C ALA A 360 -2.29 -19.47 -4.47
N VAL A 361 -1.41 -19.53 -5.46
CA VAL A 361 -1.77 -19.41 -6.89
C VAL A 361 -1.52 -20.72 -7.63
N PRO A 362 -2.22 -21.00 -8.74
CA PRO A 362 -1.87 -22.11 -9.62
C PRO A 362 -0.42 -22.01 -10.13
N ARG A 363 0.24 -23.15 -10.36
CA ARG A 363 1.65 -23.17 -10.81
C ARG A 363 1.90 -22.39 -12.10
N PHE A 364 0.93 -22.36 -13.03
CA PHE A 364 1.07 -21.55 -14.24
C PHE A 364 1.19 -20.05 -13.92
N ALA A 365 0.40 -19.56 -12.96
CA ALA A 365 0.40 -18.16 -12.53
C ALA A 365 1.68 -17.83 -11.77
N ALA A 366 2.16 -18.74 -10.90
CA ALA A 366 3.44 -18.57 -10.20
C ALA A 366 4.62 -18.46 -11.19
N ARG A 367 4.67 -19.34 -12.19
CA ARG A 367 5.71 -19.32 -13.24
C ARG A 367 5.64 -18.04 -14.06
N HIS A 368 4.45 -17.69 -14.56
CA HIS A 368 4.23 -16.46 -15.31
C HIS A 368 4.69 -15.24 -14.51
N ALA A 369 4.28 -15.12 -13.25
CA ALA A 369 4.67 -14.00 -12.39
C ALA A 369 6.20 -13.93 -12.21
N ALA A 370 6.86 -15.06 -11.93
CA ALA A 370 8.31 -15.11 -11.75
C ALA A 370 9.10 -14.81 -13.04
N ASP A 371 8.60 -15.27 -14.19
CA ASP A 371 9.20 -14.98 -15.49
C ASP A 371 9.04 -13.50 -15.85
N HIS A 372 7.86 -12.95 -15.62
CA HIS A 372 7.54 -11.55 -15.91
C HIS A 372 8.35 -10.58 -15.04
N THR A 373 8.74 -10.99 -13.82
CA THR A 373 9.54 -10.16 -12.90
C THR A 373 10.97 -10.64 -12.74
N ARG A 374 11.53 -11.34 -13.73
CA ARG A 374 12.88 -11.92 -13.66
C ARG A 374 13.97 -10.90 -13.32
N ASP A 375 13.81 -9.66 -13.79
CA ASP A 375 14.75 -8.56 -13.56
C ASP A 375 14.49 -7.80 -12.25
N ASP A 376 13.34 -8.02 -11.60
CA ASP A 376 12.96 -7.47 -10.30
C ASP A 376 12.61 -8.61 -9.33
N ARG A 377 13.65 -9.33 -8.88
CA ARG A 377 13.52 -10.56 -8.07
C ARG A 377 12.84 -10.38 -6.73
N LEU A 378 12.70 -9.13 -6.25
CA LEU A 378 11.98 -8.83 -5.00
C LEU A 378 10.48 -8.61 -5.25
N ARG A 379 10.05 -8.49 -6.51
CA ARG A 379 8.64 -8.31 -6.87
C ARG A 379 7.80 -9.55 -6.59
N VAL A 380 8.35 -10.71 -6.97
CA VAL A 380 7.70 -12.01 -6.85
C VAL A 380 8.72 -13.01 -6.29
N VAL A 381 8.43 -13.57 -5.13
CA VAL A 381 9.26 -14.64 -4.53
C VAL A 381 8.43 -15.92 -4.49
N LEU A 382 8.96 -16.96 -5.12
CA LEU A 382 8.35 -18.29 -5.15
C LEU A 382 8.57 -19.00 -3.81
N GLY A 383 7.48 -19.42 -3.18
CA GLY A 383 7.45 -20.25 -2.00
C GLY A 383 7.28 -21.74 -2.33
N PRO A 384 7.01 -22.56 -1.29
CA PRO A 384 6.84 -24.00 -1.45
C PRO A 384 5.60 -24.35 -2.29
N GLU A 385 5.68 -25.52 -2.93
CA GLU A 385 4.56 -26.11 -3.67
C GLU A 385 3.56 -26.75 -2.72
N LEU A 386 2.27 -26.55 -2.98
CA LEU A 386 1.20 -27.16 -2.23
C LEU A 386 0.89 -28.52 -2.85
N VAL A 387 1.19 -29.59 -2.11
CA VAL A 387 1.20 -30.99 -2.58
C VAL A 387 -0.19 -31.47 -3.02
N ALA A 388 -1.28 -30.82 -2.57
CA ALA A 388 -2.64 -31.07 -3.02
C ALA A 388 -3.37 -29.76 -3.37
N ALA A 389 -4.22 -29.78 -4.40
CA ALA A 389 -4.97 -28.61 -4.86
C ALA A 389 -5.88 -27.97 -3.78
N ALA A 390 -6.33 -28.78 -2.80
CA ALA A 390 -7.16 -28.37 -1.68
C ALA A 390 -6.41 -28.25 -0.34
N ALA A 391 -5.08 -28.45 -0.31
CA ALA A 391 -4.32 -28.27 0.92
C ALA A 391 -4.30 -26.80 1.30
N GLU A 392 -4.68 -26.50 2.54
CA GLU A 392 -4.36 -25.20 3.13
C GLU A 392 -2.85 -25.06 3.25
N PRO A 393 -2.30 -23.88 2.95
CA PRO A 393 -0.87 -23.64 3.15
C PRO A 393 -0.46 -23.79 4.62
N ASP A 394 0.72 -24.35 4.87
CA ASP A 394 1.30 -24.32 6.21
C ASP A 394 1.52 -22.85 6.62
N GLU A 395 0.95 -22.45 7.75
CA GLU A 395 1.07 -21.10 8.30
C GLU A 395 2.56 -20.72 8.49
N ARG A 396 3.42 -21.68 8.81
CA ARG A 396 4.87 -21.44 8.95
C ARG A 396 5.50 -20.96 7.65
N ASP A 397 5.13 -21.56 6.52
CA ASP A 397 5.65 -21.18 5.21
C ASP A 397 5.15 -19.79 4.79
N VAL A 398 3.88 -19.50 5.07
CA VAL A 398 3.28 -18.18 4.83
C VAL A 398 4.00 -17.11 5.63
N LEU A 399 4.17 -17.33 6.94
CA LEU A 399 4.85 -16.37 7.82
C LEU A 399 6.33 -16.24 7.48
N ALA A 400 7.02 -17.29 7.04
CA ALA A 400 8.40 -17.23 6.58
C ALA A 400 8.56 -16.32 5.34
N LEU A 401 7.67 -16.46 4.35
CA LEU A 401 7.64 -15.57 3.19
C LEU A 401 7.37 -14.11 3.59
N LEU A 402 6.38 -13.87 4.46
CA LEU A 402 6.05 -12.52 4.94
C LEU A 402 7.22 -11.88 5.71
N ARG A 403 7.93 -12.64 6.55
CA ARG A 403 9.12 -12.16 7.26
C ARG A 403 10.29 -11.81 6.32
N GLY A 404 10.35 -12.45 5.15
CA GLY A 404 11.27 -12.07 4.08
C GLY A 404 11.00 -10.66 3.52
N ALA A 405 9.73 -10.25 3.46
CA ALA A 405 9.34 -8.89 3.07
C ALA A 405 9.47 -7.88 4.22
N TYR A 406 8.95 -8.22 5.40
CA TYR A 406 8.97 -7.38 6.59
C TYR A 406 9.12 -8.23 7.86
N PRO A 407 10.22 -8.07 8.61
CA PRO A 407 10.60 -9.02 9.65
C PRO A 407 9.68 -8.98 10.88
N TYR A 408 8.98 -7.86 11.11
CA TYR A 408 8.13 -7.66 12.28
C TYR A 408 6.64 -7.92 11.97
N LEU A 409 6.08 -8.99 12.52
CA LEU A 409 4.65 -9.29 12.43
C LEU A 409 3.97 -9.02 13.78
N PRO A 410 2.86 -8.25 13.83
CA PRO A 410 2.14 -7.98 15.08
C PRO A 410 1.72 -9.26 15.84
N ALA A 411 1.38 -10.33 15.11
CA ALA A 411 1.04 -11.63 15.70
C ALA A 411 2.18 -12.23 16.55
N ASP A 412 3.44 -11.96 16.21
CA ASP A 412 4.59 -12.41 17.01
C ASP A 412 4.56 -11.79 18.42
N ALA A 413 4.22 -10.49 18.50
CA ALA A 413 4.08 -9.78 19.76
C ALA A 413 2.82 -10.18 20.54
N GLU A 414 1.71 -10.48 19.85
CA GLU A 414 0.49 -10.99 20.48
C GLU A 414 0.72 -12.37 21.12
N GLY A 415 1.50 -13.24 20.46
CA GLY A 415 1.85 -14.57 20.95
C GLY A 415 2.73 -14.61 22.20
N ASP A 416 3.35 -13.48 22.58
CA ASP A 416 4.15 -13.40 23.81
C ASP A 416 3.29 -13.48 25.09
N GLY A 417 2.01 -13.14 24.98
CA GLY A 417 1.08 -13.12 26.11
C GLY A 417 1.22 -11.90 27.04
N PRO A 418 0.30 -11.75 28.00
CA PRO A 418 0.29 -10.64 28.95
C PRO A 418 1.47 -10.73 29.93
N GLY A 419 2.12 -9.60 30.20
CA GLY A 419 3.23 -9.52 31.15
C GLY A 419 4.57 -10.07 30.63
N ALA A 420 4.69 -10.29 29.33
CA ALA A 420 5.93 -10.70 28.69
C ALA A 420 7.10 -9.76 29.04
N ARG A 421 8.27 -10.35 29.23
CA ARG A 421 9.52 -9.63 29.54
C ARG A 421 10.45 -9.60 28.32
N PRO A 422 11.43 -8.68 28.30
CA PRO A 422 12.48 -8.71 27.27
C PRO A 422 13.27 -10.03 27.32
N THR A 423 13.66 -10.56 26.16
CA THR A 423 14.58 -11.71 26.10
C THR A 423 15.99 -11.31 26.48
N ALA A 424 16.84 -12.30 26.76
CA ALA A 424 18.26 -12.09 26.99
C ALA A 424 18.95 -11.33 25.83
N MET A 425 18.52 -11.57 24.59
CA MET A 425 19.00 -10.86 23.41
C MET A 425 18.68 -9.37 23.48
N VAL A 426 17.43 -9.02 23.77
CA VAL A 426 17.00 -7.63 23.94
C VAL A 426 17.70 -6.97 25.13
N THR A 427 17.78 -7.61 26.30
CA THR A 427 18.46 -7.03 27.47
C THR A 427 19.94 -6.78 27.21
N THR A 428 20.62 -7.68 26.48
CA THR A 428 22.04 -7.54 26.12
C THR A 428 22.23 -6.38 25.16
N ALA A 429 21.43 -6.30 24.09
CA ALA A 429 21.50 -5.21 23.13
C ALA A 429 21.18 -3.84 23.77
N ARG A 430 20.21 -3.79 24.70
CA ARG A 430 19.92 -2.59 25.48
C ARG A 430 21.09 -2.17 26.35
N ALA A 431 21.76 -3.11 27.01
CA ALA A 431 22.94 -2.81 27.83
C ALA A 431 24.07 -2.18 26.97
N VAL A 432 24.32 -2.71 25.77
CA VAL A 432 25.27 -2.13 24.81
C VAL A 432 24.85 -0.71 24.41
N ARG A 433 23.58 -0.48 24.08
CA ARG A 433 23.05 0.85 23.74
C ARG A 433 23.18 1.85 24.90
N ARG A 434 22.84 1.46 26.12
CA ARG A 434 22.99 2.30 27.33
C ARG A 434 24.46 2.65 27.58
N ALA A 435 25.38 1.68 27.42
CA ALA A 435 26.81 1.91 27.58
C ALA A 435 27.36 2.92 26.56
N ALA A 436 26.96 2.81 25.29
CA ALA A 436 27.32 3.76 24.24
C ALA A 436 26.81 5.20 24.51
N GLN A 437 25.73 5.34 25.29
CA GLN A 437 25.17 6.63 25.67
C GLN A 437 25.80 7.26 26.90
N LEU A 438 26.29 6.47 27.87
CA LEU A 438 26.91 6.99 29.09
C LEU A 438 28.09 7.92 28.78
N GLY A 439 28.86 7.63 27.73
CA GLY A 439 29.93 8.49 27.24
C GLY A 439 29.45 9.82 26.62
N ARG A 440 28.19 9.92 26.18
CA ARG A 440 27.58 11.13 25.62
C ARG A 440 26.76 11.93 26.64
N ARG A 441 26.08 11.26 27.58
CA ARG A 441 25.24 11.88 28.63
C ARG A 441 26.06 12.72 29.62
N ALA A 442 27.34 12.39 29.84
CA ALA A 442 28.24 13.17 30.70
C ALA A 442 28.52 14.61 30.18
N ALA A 443 28.21 14.91 28.91
CA ALA A 443 28.32 16.25 28.33
C ALA A 443 27.01 17.07 28.40
N TYR A 444 25.90 16.46 28.84
CA TYR A 444 24.55 17.02 28.75
C TYR A 444 23.82 16.91 30.09
N SER A 445 23.94 17.96 30.91
CA SER A 445 23.14 18.15 32.11
C SER A 445 22.15 19.30 31.89
N GLY A 446 21.04 19.01 31.21
CA GLY A 446 19.92 19.92 31.02
C GLY A 446 18.58 19.16 31.07
N PRO A 447 17.59 19.58 31.87
CA PRO A 447 16.31 18.90 32.01
C PRO A 447 15.29 19.28 30.91
N ASP A 448 15.72 19.89 29.80
CA ASP A 448 14.78 20.36 28.77
C ASP A 448 14.41 19.26 27.76
N SER A 449 13.18 18.78 27.88
CA SER A 449 12.52 17.87 26.92
C SER A 449 12.64 18.27 25.44
N MET A 450 12.97 19.53 25.11
CA MET A 450 13.21 19.95 23.71
C MET A 450 14.59 19.54 23.20
N GLU A 451 15.60 19.64 24.04
CA GLU A 451 16.97 19.27 23.69
C GLU A 451 17.06 17.76 23.49
N VAL A 452 16.46 16.99 24.41
CA VAL A 452 16.33 15.53 24.29
C VAL A 452 15.57 15.14 23.02
N TYR A 453 14.46 15.82 22.70
CA TYR A 453 13.74 15.60 21.46
C TYR A 453 14.60 15.89 20.22
N ASN A 454 15.28 17.05 20.19
CA ASN A 454 16.09 17.44 19.05
C ASN A 454 17.24 16.45 18.82
N ASP A 455 17.91 16.04 19.90
CA ASP A 455 18.99 15.06 19.85
C ASP A 455 18.49 13.67 19.47
N LEU A 456 17.28 13.29 19.89
CA LEU A 456 16.62 12.06 19.44
C LEU A 456 16.42 12.11 17.93
N VAL A 457 15.71 13.12 17.41
CA VAL A 457 15.35 13.17 15.98
C VAL A 457 16.56 13.35 15.05
N VAL A 458 17.69 13.89 15.54
CA VAL A 458 18.94 13.97 14.77
C VAL A 458 19.90 12.79 15.01
N GLY A 459 19.49 11.77 15.77
CA GLY A 459 20.28 10.55 16.01
C GLY A 459 21.52 10.74 16.89
N LYS A 460 21.57 11.81 17.70
CA LYS A 460 22.63 12.01 18.70
C LYS A 460 22.33 11.28 20.00
N TYR A 461 21.05 11.13 20.30
CA TYR A 461 20.48 10.41 21.43
C TYR A 461 19.62 9.24 20.92
N SER A 462 19.54 8.16 21.70
CA SER A 462 18.57 7.09 21.46
C SER A 462 17.77 6.86 22.73
N TRP A 463 16.45 6.73 22.62
CA TRP A 463 15.67 6.28 23.75
C TRP A 463 15.82 4.76 23.89
N VAL A 464 16.20 4.28 25.09
CA VAL A 464 16.37 2.86 25.40
C VAL A 464 15.37 2.50 26.50
N PRO A 465 14.38 1.61 26.25
CA PRO A 465 13.40 1.26 27.28
C PRO A 465 14.03 0.50 28.46
N ASP A 466 13.39 0.57 29.63
CA ASP A 466 13.79 -0.20 30.80
C ASP A 466 13.48 -1.70 30.63
N ASP A 467 14.24 -2.55 31.32
CA ASP A 467 14.03 -4.01 31.29
C ASP A 467 12.82 -4.42 32.14
N GLU A 468 12.52 -3.61 33.16
CA GLU A 468 11.26 -3.65 33.92
C GLU A 468 10.45 -2.39 33.58
N HIS A 469 9.31 -2.58 32.89
CA HIS A 469 8.38 -1.50 32.54
C HIS A 469 7.18 -1.50 33.51
N PRO A 470 6.71 -0.33 33.96
CA PRO A 470 7.21 1.02 33.69
C PRO A 470 8.43 1.40 34.55
N GLY A 471 9.36 2.17 33.95
CA GLY A 471 10.56 2.68 34.62
C GLY A 471 10.92 4.11 34.19
N PRO A 472 12.13 4.61 34.54
CA PRO A 472 12.56 5.97 34.21
C PRO A 472 12.50 6.32 32.72
N ALA A 473 12.80 5.38 31.82
CA ALA A 473 12.73 5.60 30.38
C ALA A 473 11.28 5.76 29.89
N ALA A 474 10.30 5.13 30.55
CA ALA A 474 8.89 5.32 30.24
C ALA A 474 8.45 6.77 30.56
N ALA A 475 8.86 7.28 31.72
CA ALA A 475 8.61 8.67 32.10
C ALA A 475 9.32 9.67 31.16
N GLU A 476 10.51 9.33 30.66
CA GLU A 476 11.20 10.15 29.67
C GLU A 476 10.42 10.26 28.36
N MET A 477 9.94 9.12 27.82
CA MET A 477 9.12 9.11 26.60
C MET A 477 7.78 9.84 26.77
N GLU A 478 7.14 9.72 27.93
CA GLU A 478 5.90 10.43 28.25
C GLU A 478 6.08 11.96 28.26
N ASN A 479 7.27 12.44 28.63
CA ASN A 479 7.62 13.86 28.61
C ASN A 479 8.03 14.38 27.21
N LEU A 480 8.29 13.50 26.24
CA LEU A 480 8.59 13.90 24.87
C LEU A 480 7.31 14.30 24.11
N PRO A 481 7.38 15.28 23.19
CA PRO A 481 6.26 15.62 22.32
C PRO A 481 6.09 14.54 21.24
N VAL A 482 5.62 13.34 21.62
CA VAL A 482 5.50 12.16 20.73
C VAL A 482 4.70 12.49 19.45
N HIS A 483 3.67 13.32 19.56
CA HIS A 483 2.88 13.77 18.42
C HIS A 483 3.65 14.60 17.37
N TRP A 484 4.87 15.05 17.65
CA TRP A 484 5.79 15.69 16.68
C TRP A 484 6.79 14.68 16.10
N LEU A 485 7.03 13.54 16.76
CA LEU A 485 7.93 12.51 16.24
C LEU A 485 7.43 11.89 14.92
N LYS A 486 6.12 11.96 14.66
CA LYS A 486 5.52 11.54 13.38
C LYS A 486 6.06 12.31 12.17
N ASP A 487 6.63 13.49 12.39
CA ASP A 487 7.16 14.38 11.34
C ASP A 487 8.65 14.09 11.04
N TRP A 488 9.24 13.09 11.73
CA TRP A 488 10.66 12.75 11.61
C TRP A 488 10.85 11.27 11.30
N MET A 489 11.82 10.98 10.44
CA MET A 489 12.25 9.61 10.16
C MET A 489 13.08 9.09 11.35
N LEU A 490 12.62 7.97 11.92
CA LEU A 490 13.19 7.31 13.08
C LEU A 490 13.52 5.85 12.75
N CYS A 491 14.48 5.31 13.48
CA CYS A 491 14.90 3.93 13.50
C CYS A 491 14.44 3.28 14.81
N LEU A 492 13.71 2.18 14.69
CA LEU A 492 13.30 1.35 15.82
C LEU A 492 14.06 0.02 15.74
N ASP A 493 15.04 -0.16 16.62
CA ASP A 493 15.72 -1.44 16.79
C ASP A 493 14.81 -2.36 17.62
N VAL A 494 14.46 -3.53 17.10
CA VAL A 494 13.40 -4.39 17.65
C VAL A 494 13.70 -5.88 17.45
N GLU A 495 13.19 -6.69 18.37
CA GLU A 495 13.12 -8.14 18.27
C GLU A 495 11.93 -8.60 17.41
N CYS A 496 12.25 -9.30 16.34
CA CYS A 496 11.33 -9.85 15.34
C CYS A 496 11.24 -11.38 15.46
N GLY A 497 10.11 -11.97 15.04
CA GLY A 497 9.90 -13.42 15.02
C GLY A 497 9.32 -13.99 16.33
N MET A 498 9.01 -15.28 16.29
CA MET A 498 8.58 -16.05 17.46
C MET A 498 9.74 -16.21 18.45
N ARG A 499 9.47 -16.25 19.76
CA ARG A 499 10.50 -16.28 20.82
C ARG A 499 11.55 -17.40 20.70
N ALA A 500 11.22 -18.51 20.05
CA ALA A 500 12.17 -19.61 19.79
C ALA A 500 13.15 -19.34 18.63
N GLU A 501 12.82 -18.39 17.75
CA GLU A 501 13.47 -18.13 16.46
C GLU A 501 13.60 -16.61 16.22
N THR A 502 13.96 -15.85 17.26
CA THR A 502 14.00 -14.39 17.20
C THR A 502 15.27 -13.86 16.54
N VAL A 503 15.13 -12.74 15.85
CA VAL A 503 16.25 -11.97 15.29
C VAL A 503 16.06 -10.47 15.59
N LEU A 504 17.16 -9.72 15.67
CA LEU A 504 17.10 -8.26 15.79
C LEU A 504 17.10 -7.60 14.42
N HIS A 505 16.21 -6.64 14.23
CA HIS A 505 16.15 -5.80 13.05
C HIS A 505 16.05 -4.33 13.43
N ARG A 506 16.45 -3.47 12.50
CA ARG A 506 16.11 -2.05 12.53
C ARG A 506 14.96 -1.79 11.58
N LEU A 507 13.87 -1.23 12.10
CA LEU A 507 12.74 -0.77 11.32
C LEU A 507 12.82 0.74 11.11
N TYR A 508 12.47 1.21 9.92
CA TYR A 508 12.42 2.64 9.61
C TYR A 508 10.97 3.12 9.54
N GLY A 509 10.71 4.32 10.04
CA GLY A 509 9.36 4.85 10.13
C GLY A 509 9.25 6.04 11.07
N THR A 510 8.05 6.28 11.58
CA THR A 510 7.78 7.40 12.49
C THR A 510 7.00 6.93 13.71
N VAL A 511 7.16 7.61 14.85
CA VAL A 511 6.39 7.29 16.05
C VAL A 511 5.13 8.14 16.08
N THR A 512 3.98 7.47 16.15
CA THR A 512 2.65 8.10 16.12
C THR A 512 2.03 8.23 17.51
N SER A 513 2.38 7.32 18.43
CA SER A 513 1.84 7.29 19.79
C SER A 513 2.75 6.51 20.74
N TYR A 514 2.56 6.75 22.04
CA TYR A 514 3.13 5.98 23.12
C TYR A 514 2.08 5.82 24.22
N GLU A 515 1.87 4.60 24.69
CA GLU A 515 0.93 4.25 25.74
C GLU A 515 1.70 3.79 26.99
N PRO A 516 1.94 4.67 27.98
CA PRO A 516 2.75 4.33 29.16
C PRO A 516 2.17 3.16 29.97
N GLY A 517 0.84 3.09 30.10
CA GLY A 517 0.16 2.07 30.90
C GLY A 517 0.26 0.66 30.32
N THR A 518 0.26 0.52 28.99
CA THR A 518 0.35 -0.78 28.29
C THR A 518 1.77 -1.08 27.81
N GLY A 519 2.67 -0.08 27.85
CA GLY A 519 4.03 -0.21 27.35
C GLY A 519 4.06 -0.44 25.84
N ARG A 520 3.26 0.30 25.07
CA ARG A 520 3.18 0.13 23.60
C ARG A 520 3.59 1.41 22.88
N VAL A 521 4.36 1.24 21.81
CA VAL A 521 4.74 2.31 20.89
C VAL A 521 3.98 2.11 19.58
N GLY A 522 3.20 3.10 19.16
CA GLY A 522 2.62 3.12 17.83
C GLY A 522 3.65 3.59 16.81
N PHE A 523 4.10 2.70 15.94
CA PHE A 523 5.14 2.94 14.95
C PHE A 523 4.57 2.81 13.54
N SER A 524 4.71 3.84 12.72
CA SER A 524 4.29 3.87 11.32
C SER A 524 5.50 3.56 10.42
N PRO A 525 5.55 2.38 9.78
CA PRO A 525 6.65 2.02 8.89
C PRO A 525 6.81 3.02 7.74
N ALA A 526 8.05 3.24 7.31
CA ALA A 526 8.40 4.17 6.24
C ALA A 526 7.64 3.84 4.94
N GLY A 527 7.21 4.87 4.20
CA GLY A 527 6.36 4.71 3.02
C GLY A 527 4.89 5.07 3.24
N GLY A 528 4.53 5.57 4.44
CA GLY A 528 3.16 6.00 4.75
C GLY A 528 2.24 4.86 5.16
N HIS A 529 2.80 3.77 5.70
CA HIS A 529 2.01 2.63 6.18
C HIS A 529 1.24 2.96 7.48
N PRO A 530 0.08 2.32 7.71
CA PRO A 530 -0.60 2.38 8.99
C PRO A 530 0.32 2.01 10.17
N ALA A 531 0.07 2.60 11.33
CA ALA A 531 0.86 2.33 12.52
C ALA A 531 0.63 0.90 13.04
N ILE A 532 1.73 0.21 13.32
CA ILE A 532 1.77 -1.03 14.09
C ILE A 532 2.05 -0.74 15.56
N LEU A 533 1.53 -1.58 16.45
CA LEU A 533 1.82 -1.48 17.88
C LEU A 533 3.00 -2.38 18.22
N VAL A 534 4.08 -1.79 18.73
CA VAL A 534 5.28 -2.51 19.16
C VAL A 534 5.36 -2.44 20.69
N PRO A 535 5.35 -3.59 21.39
CA PRO A 535 5.45 -3.59 22.84
C PRO A 535 6.89 -3.31 23.27
N VAL A 536 7.03 -2.56 24.35
CA VAL A 536 8.31 -2.12 24.91
C VAL A 536 9.26 -3.28 25.11
N HIS A 537 8.79 -4.44 25.56
CA HIS A 537 9.66 -5.59 25.85
C HIS A 537 10.38 -6.16 24.62
N ARG A 538 9.95 -5.86 23.39
CA ARG A 538 10.65 -6.21 22.15
C ARG A 538 11.56 -5.10 21.63
N ILE A 539 11.43 -3.88 22.12
CA ILE A 539 12.19 -2.72 21.64
C ILE A 539 13.57 -2.71 22.28
N VAL A 540 14.61 -2.62 21.45
CA VAL A 540 15.99 -2.39 21.90
C VAL A 540 16.24 -0.88 22.06
N ALA A 541 15.94 -0.08 21.04
CA ALA A 541 16.15 1.36 21.07
C ALA A 541 15.31 2.08 20.00
N LEU A 542 15.04 3.38 20.23
CA LEU A 542 14.51 4.32 19.24
C LEU A 542 15.52 5.44 19.02
N THR A 543 15.83 5.78 17.78
CA THR A 543 16.77 6.86 17.44
C THR A 543 16.38 7.54 16.15
N GLY A 544 16.72 8.80 15.94
CA GLY A 544 16.57 9.45 14.63
C GLY A 544 17.63 9.00 13.63
N ASP A 545 17.28 9.01 12.34
CA ASP A 545 18.26 8.84 11.26
C ASP A 545 18.83 10.21 10.84
N ARG A 546 20.09 10.45 11.20
CA ARG A 546 20.78 11.71 10.91
C ARG A 546 21.00 11.94 9.41
N GLN A 547 21.13 10.87 8.62
CA GLN A 547 21.55 10.93 7.22
C GLN A 547 20.36 10.95 6.25
N ARG A 548 19.22 10.37 6.62
CA ARG A 548 18.09 10.15 5.69
C ARG A 548 16.85 10.92 6.15
N ARG A 549 16.81 12.21 5.81
CA ARG A 549 15.74 13.16 6.21
C ARG A 549 14.54 13.25 5.26
N SER A 550 14.52 12.50 4.16
CA SER A 550 13.50 12.63 3.11
C SER A 550 12.84 11.32 2.74
N ASP A 551 11.52 11.36 2.55
CA ASP A 551 10.69 10.23 2.16
C ASP A 551 11.08 9.66 0.78
N GLY A 552 11.16 8.32 0.71
CA GLY A 552 11.24 7.55 -0.54
C GLY A 552 12.61 6.99 -0.93
N GLN A 553 13.62 7.03 -0.05
CA GLN A 553 14.93 6.37 -0.27
C GLN A 553 15.40 5.47 0.88
N VAL A 554 14.57 5.27 1.91
CA VAL A 554 14.94 4.46 3.08
C VAL A 554 14.27 3.10 2.95
N PRO A 555 14.99 1.98 3.10
CA PRO A 555 14.36 0.66 3.13
C PRO A 555 13.38 0.59 4.32
N ALA A 556 12.36 -0.25 4.24
CA ALA A 556 11.43 -0.41 5.36
C ALA A 556 12.11 -0.99 6.61
N HIS A 557 13.18 -1.77 6.41
CA HIS A 557 13.99 -2.38 7.47
C HIS A 557 15.40 -2.76 6.98
N GLU A 558 16.29 -3.03 7.94
CA GLU A 558 17.60 -3.67 7.72
C GLU A 558 17.92 -4.65 8.87
N PRO A 559 18.81 -5.62 8.68
CA PRO A 559 19.36 -6.40 9.79
C PRO A 559 19.99 -5.50 10.84
N TYR A 560 19.87 -5.86 12.12
CA TYR A 560 20.53 -5.10 13.18
C TYR A 560 22.05 -5.31 13.13
N GLU A 561 22.80 -4.24 12.88
CA GLU A 561 24.26 -4.22 13.04
C GLU A 561 24.63 -3.90 14.49
N GLU A 562 25.47 -4.75 15.10
CA GLU A 562 25.92 -4.63 16.51
C GLU A 562 26.77 -3.39 16.80
#